data_AF-A0A7K2ZY06-F1
#
_entry.id   AF-A0A7K2ZY06-F1
#
_cell.length_a   1.000
_cell.length_b   1.000
_cell.length_c   1.000
_cell.angle_alpha   90.00
_cell.angle_beta   90.00
_cell.angle_gamma   90.00
#
_symmetry.space_group_name_H-M   'P 1'
#
loop_
_entity.id
_entity.type
_entity.pdbx_description
1 polymer ?
#
loop_
_entity_poly.entity_id
_entity_poly.type
_entity_poly.pdbx_seq_one_letter_code
_entity_poly.pdbx_strand_id
1 'polypeptide(L)'
;MRRRTVLTAAAATVIAAPVLGATPALASSGTGSKGHRGLEIRGCDISSLPKDEASGAVYRRPDGKKDDPVRILARAGVTHARLKVWLDPADGYNTERRILPLARRLKEAGIGIWVDFHYSDTWADPSKQYKPAAWADLDVTGLTRAVYDHTADVLGALRRQGTPADLVQVGNEINGGLLWPEGKNWGDGSGGWDVTAAFLEAGLQAARDTTPRVRTMLHIASGGDNATSRWWFDNAVTTYGLDFDIIAQSYYPFWHGDLATAAANFADLSSRYDKPVVIAETAYPFTLRSEDATNDILNSESQLTEGFPATPAGQAAWLRAVADLQANVPNGKGLGYCYWEGVWTYREGNGWDPADPTSGNAWENLALFDFEDRALPALDVLGGYRAP
;
A
#
# COMPACT_ATOMS: atom_id res chain seq x y z
N MET A 1 -34.15 58.53 4.26
CA MET A 1 -33.74 59.79 4.95
C MET A 1 -33.61 59.52 6.45
N ARG A 2 -32.72 60.27 7.14
CA ARG A 2 -32.59 60.50 8.60
C ARG A 2 -33.02 59.36 9.58
N ARG A 3 -32.12 58.65 10.25
CA ARG A 3 -31.28 59.01 11.45
C ARG A 3 -32.06 59.29 12.76
N ARG A 4 -31.56 58.61 13.83
CA ARG A 4 -31.62 58.90 15.29
C ARG A 4 -32.93 58.47 16.04
N THR A 5 -32.93 58.01 17.31
CA THR A 5 -31.85 57.72 18.31
C THR A 5 -32.28 56.84 19.52
N VAL A 6 -31.35 55.98 20.00
CA VAL A 6 -30.92 55.76 21.42
C VAL A 6 -31.69 54.83 22.40
N LEU A 7 -30.83 54.09 23.13
CA LEU A 7 -30.89 53.41 24.45
C LEU A 7 -31.99 53.89 25.44
N THR A 8 -32.43 53.11 26.45
CA THR A 8 -31.62 52.42 27.49
C THR A 8 -32.30 51.20 28.13
N ALA A 9 -31.48 50.33 28.75
CA ALA A 9 -31.90 49.19 29.55
C ALA A 9 -31.61 49.36 31.05
N ALA A 10 -32.42 48.72 31.91
CA ALA A 10 -32.16 48.31 33.29
C ALA A 10 -33.23 47.25 33.65
N ALA A 11 -32.89 45.98 33.95
CA ALA A 11 -32.42 45.45 35.25
C ALA A 11 -33.57 45.35 36.30
N ALA A 12 -33.79 44.25 37.05
CA ALA A 12 -33.01 43.02 37.24
C ALA A 12 -33.85 41.82 37.78
N THR A 13 -33.21 40.63 37.87
CA THR A 13 -33.47 39.46 38.77
C THR A 13 -34.88 38.82 38.74
N VAL A 14 -35.09 37.59 38.23
CA VAL A 14 -34.53 36.25 38.60
C VAL A 14 -35.05 35.69 39.94
N ILE A 15 -35.87 34.64 39.84
CA ILE A 15 -35.91 33.49 40.78
C ILE A 15 -35.95 32.22 39.92
N ALA A 16 -35.13 31.23 40.26
CA ALA A 16 -34.99 29.97 39.52
C ALA A 16 -35.72 28.81 40.21
N ALA A 17 -36.14 27.83 39.42
CA ALA A 17 -36.45 26.47 39.89
C ALA A 17 -35.86 25.45 38.88
N PRO A 18 -35.16 24.40 39.34
CA PRO A 18 -34.42 23.52 38.43
C PRO A 18 -35.34 22.45 37.81
N VAL A 19 -35.33 22.36 36.48
CA VAL A 19 -35.88 21.20 35.76
C VAL A 19 -34.73 20.27 35.41
N LEU A 20 -34.67 19.13 36.11
CA LEU A 20 -33.74 18.03 35.82
C LEU A 20 -34.11 17.36 34.49
N GLY A 21 -33.53 17.84 33.40
CA GLY A 21 -33.59 17.16 32.11
C GLY A 21 -32.69 15.92 32.13
N ALA A 22 -33.30 14.73 32.15
CA ALA A 22 -32.57 13.48 32.05
C ALA A 22 -31.90 13.35 30.67
N THR A 23 -30.58 13.26 30.64
CA THR A 23 -29.84 12.85 29.45
C THR A 23 -30.08 11.37 29.17
N PRO A 24 -30.26 10.94 27.91
CA PRO A 24 -30.27 9.53 27.59
C PRO A 24 -28.86 8.96 27.80
N ALA A 25 -28.69 8.19 28.87
CA ALA A 25 -27.44 7.49 29.13
C ALA A 25 -27.21 6.44 28.04
N LEU A 26 -26.15 6.63 27.24
CA LEU A 26 -25.61 5.58 26.38
C LEU A 26 -25.29 4.37 27.26
N ALA A 27 -25.92 3.24 26.95
CA ALA A 27 -25.74 2.01 27.72
C ALA A 27 -24.28 1.54 27.59
N SER A 28 -23.54 1.65 28.70
CA SER A 28 -22.21 1.04 28.87
C SER A 28 -22.35 -0.49 28.78
N SER A 29 -22.08 -1.06 27.61
CA SER A 29 -22.00 -2.50 27.40
C SER A 29 -20.55 -2.98 27.40
N GLY A 30 -20.18 -3.68 28.47
CA GLY A 30 -19.04 -4.60 28.50
C GLY A 30 -17.65 -3.99 28.33
N THR A 31 -17.01 -3.63 29.45
CA THR A 31 -15.55 -3.48 29.54
C THR A 31 -14.84 -4.83 29.43
N GLY A 32 -14.89 -5.44 28.25
CA GLY A 32 -13.89 -6.42 27.85
C GLY A 32 -12.63 -5.68 27.43
N SER A 33 -11.57 -5.71 28.24
CA SER A 33 -10.25 -5.20 27.85
C SER A 33 -9.64 -6.07 26.75
N LYS A 34 -10.10 -5.87 25.51
CA LYS A 34 -9.34 -6.24 24.32
C LYS A 34 -8.08 -5.36 24.34
N GLY A 35 -7.02 -5.82 25.01
CA GLY A 35 -5.70 -5.21 24.93
C GLY A 35 -5.40 -4.98 23.45
N HIS A 36 -5.05 -3.74 23.09
CA HIS A 36 -4.94 -3.35 21.69
C HIS A 36 -3.87 -4.19 21.01
N ARG A 37 -4.27 -5.23 20.27
CA ARG A 37 -3.35 -6.05 19.49
C ARG A 37 -2.67 -5.14 18.46
N GLY A 38 -1.35 -5.27 18.35
CA GLY A 38 -0.64 -4.73 17.20
C GLY A 38 -1.18 -5.31 15.91
N LEU A 39 -1.06 -4.54 14.83
CA LEU A 39 -1.44 -4.99 13.48
C LEU A 39 -0.55 -6.17 13.06
N GLU A 40 -1.04 -7.02 12.17
CA GLU A 40 -0.25 -8.15 11.67
C GLU A 40 0.80 -7.67 10.65
N ILE A 41 0.37 -6.76 9.76
CA ILE A 41 1.16 -6.24 8.65
C ILE A 41 1.53 -4.79 8.96
N ARG A 42 2.78 -4.60 9.34
CA ARG A 42 3.52 -3.33 9.34
C ARG A 42 4.61 -3.47 8.29
N GLY A 43 4.27 -3.16 7.04
CA GLY A 43 5.06 -3.50 5.85
C GLY A 43 5.82 -2.31 5.25
N CYS A 44 6.90 -2.58 4.54
CA CYS A 44 7.58 -1.59 3.70
C CYS A 44 7.84 -2.20 2.31
N ASP A 45 7.43 -1.53 1.24
CA ASP A 45 7.92 -1.84 -0.10
C ASP A 45 9.34 -1.28 -0.22
N ILE A 46 10.26 -2.17 -0.61
CA ILE A 46 11.69 -1.90 -0.70
C ILE A 46 12.27 -2.35 -2.04
N SER A 47 11.43 -2.41 -3.07
CA SER A 47 11.79 -3.00 -4.36
C SER A 47 12.92 -2.23 -5.05
N SER A 48 12.98 -0.91 -4.90
CA SER A 48 14.09 -0.05 -5.35
C SER A 48 15.45 -0.38 -4.71
N LEU A 49 15.49 -0.98 -3.51
CA LEU A 49 16.70 -1.12 -2.70
C LEU A 49 17.91 -1.73 -3.44
N PRO A 50 17.78 -2.81 -4.24
CA PRO A 50 18.92 -3.38 -4.95
C PRO A 50 19.46 -2.47 -6.06
N LYS A 51 18.64 -1.56 -6.61
CA LYS A 51 19.05 -0.55 -7.59
C LYS A 51 19.69 0.64 -6.87
N ASP A 52 19.10 1.09 -5.76
CA ASP A 52 19.62 2.19 -4.95
C ASP A 52 21.02 1.86 -4.39
N GLU A 53 21.21 0.69 -3.78
CA GLU A 53 22.53 0.22 -3.30
C GLU A 53 23.55 0.07 -4.44
N ALA A 54 23.12 -0.33 -5.65
CA ALA A 54 23.99 -0.42 -6.83
C ALA A 54 24.39 0.96 -7.39
N SER A 55 23.51 1.96 -7.27
CA SER A 55 23.79 3.38 -7.54
C SER A 55 24.48 4.10 -6.36
N GLY A 56 24.93 3.36 -5.34
CA GLY A 56 25.77 3.90 -4.26
C GLY A 56 25.01 4.41 -3.04
N ALA A 57 23.74 4.03 -2.85
CA ALA A 57 22.97 4.40 -1.69
C ALA A 57 23.63 4.02 -0.36
N VAL A 58 23.46 4.93 0.60
CA VAL A 58 23.85 4.77 1.99
C VAL A 58 22.59 4.96 2.82
N TYR A 59 22.48 4.23 3.92
CA TYR A 59 21.39 4.38 4.87
C TYR A 59 21.96 4.50 6.27
N ARG A 60 21.34 5.35 7.10
CA ARG A 60 21.79 5.68 8.45
C ARG A 60 20.65 5.54 9.42
N ARG A 61 21.00 5.10 10.62
CA ARG A 61 20.10 5.15 11.79
C ARG A 61 19.86 6.62 12.19
N PRO A 62 18.86 6.93 13.03
CA PRO A 62 18.61 8.30 13.48
C PRO A 62 19.81 8.98 14.18
N ASP A 63 20.76 8.21 14.72
CA ASP A 63 22.03 8.72 15.29
C ASP A 63 23.13 8.99 14.24
N GLY A 64 22.80 8.96 12.95
CA GLY A 64 23.69 9.25 11.82
C GLY A 64 24.68 8.14 11.44
N LYS A 65 24.76 7.04 12.20
CA LYS A 65 25.66 5.94 11.87
C LYS A 65 25.10 5.10 10.72
N LYS A 66 25.93 4.87 9.69
CA LYS A 66 25.65 3.96 8.59
C LYS A 66 25.32 2.57 9.13
N ASP A 67 24.31 1.93 8.56
CA ASP A 67 23.99 0.53 8.82
C ASP A 67 23.31 -0.08 7.57
N ASP A 68 23.04 -1.37 7.62
CA ASP A 68 22.25 -2.09 6.63
C ASP A 68 20.77 -1.66 6.71
N PRO A 69 20.14 -1.19 5.60
CA PRO A 69 18.76 -0.73 5.60
C PRO A 69 17.77 -1.79 6.07
N VAL A 70 17.94 -3.06 5.69
CA VAL A 70 17.09 -4.17 6.13
C VAL A 70 17.17 -4.34 7.65
N ARG A 71 18.36 -4.15 8.25
CA ARG A 71 18.52 -4.13 9.71
C ARG A 71 17.92 -2.88 10.37
N ILE A 72 17.92 -1.72 9.70
CA ILE A 72 17.24 -0.51 10.20
C ILE A 72 15.73 -0.78 10.27
N LEU A 73 15.13 -1.28 9.19
CA LEU A 73 13.71 -1.65 9.13
C LEU A 73 13.34 -2.70 10.19
N ALA A 74 14.14 -3.77 10.34
CA ALA A 74 13.89 -4.83 11.32
C ALA A 74 13.89 -4.30 12.77
N ARG A 75 14.82 -3.41 13.13
CA ARG A 75 14.87 -2.81 14.48
C ARG A 75 13.76 -1.80 14.74
N ALA A 76 13.23 -1.16 13.71
CA ALA A 76 12.04 -0.33 13.83
C ALA A 76 10.77 -1.15 14.07
N GLY A 77 10.80 -2.48 13.82
CA GLY A 77 9.67 -3.40 13.99
C GLY A 77 8.88 -3.69 12.72
N VAL A 78 9.45 -3.39 11.54
CA VAL A 78 8.87 -3.78 10.24
C VAL A 78 8.73 -5.29 10.19
N THR A 79 7.53 -5.75 9.84
CA THR A 79 7.14 -7.17 9.88
C THR A 79 7.28 -7.85 8.52
N HIS A 80 7.03 -7.12 7.44
CA HIS A 80 7.00 -7.65 6.08
C HIS A 80 7.70 -6.66 5.14
N ALA A 81 8.37 -7.18 4.12
CA ALA A 81 8.84 -6.40 2.99
C ALA A 81 8.05 -6.78 1.74
N ARG A 82 7.48 -5.77 1.07
CA ARG A 82 6.84 -5.95 -0.24
C ARG A 82 7.88 -5.81 -1.34
N LEU A 83 7.89 -6.77 -2.24
CA LEU A 83 8.85 -6.90 -3.34
C LEU A 83 8.06 -7.07 -4.63
N LYS A 84 8.05 -6.02 -5.47
CA LYS A 84 7.43 -6.08 -6.79
C LYS A 84 8.27 -6.90 -7.76
N VAL A 85 7.61 -7.64 -8.63
CA VAL A 85 8.21 -8.56 -9.59
C VAL A 85 7.77 -8.21 -11.01
N TRP A 86 8.76 -7.89 -11.83
CA TRP A 86 8.67 -7.66 -13.27
C TRP A 86 9.29 -8.85 -14.02
N LEU A 87 8.85 -9.09 -15.26
CA LEU A 87 9.33 -10.22 -16.05
C LEU A 87 10.71 -9.94 -16.67
N ASP A 88 10.80 -9.00 -17.62
CA ASP A 88 12.05 -8.60 -18.30
C ASP A 88 12.19 -7.07 -18.46
N PRO A 89 12.36 -6.32 -17.36
CA PRO A 89 12.54 -4.87 -17.39
C PRO A 89 13.90 -4.45 -17.97
N ALA A 90 13.90 -3.32 -18.68
CA ALA A 90 15.05 -2.84 -19.45
C ALA A 90 16.34 -2.59 -18.62
N ASP A 91 16.23 -2.28 -17.34
CA ASP A 91 17.38 -2.12 -16.42
C ASP A 91 17.78 -3.40 -15.67
N GLY A 92 16.98 -4.47 -15.79
CA GLY A 92 17.18 -5.75 -15.14
C GLY A 92 17.03 -5.74 -13.60
N TYR A 93 16.34 -4.73 -13.02
CA TYR A 93 15.92 -4.69 -11.62
C TYR A 93 14.55 -5.34 -11.41
N ASN A 94 14.03 -5.44 -10.18
CA ASN A 94 12.72 -6.05 -9.87
C ASN A 94 12.43 -7.46 -10.45
N THR A 95 13.43 -8.20 -10.92
CA THR A 95 13.27 -9.58 -11.44
C THR A 95 13.42 -10.64 -10.34
N GLU A 96 13.04 -11.89 -10.61
CA GLU A 96 13.29 -13.05 -9.71
C GLU A 96 14.75 -13.07 -9.19
N ARG A 97 15.70 -12.87 -10.11
CA ARG A 97 17.15 -12.83 -9.84
C ARG A 97 17.53 -11.73 -8.83
N ARG A 98 16.75 -10.66 -8.72
CA ARG A 98 17.00 -9.50 -7.84
C ARG A 98 16.28 -9.64 -6.50
N ILE A 99 15.06 -10.18 -6.47
CA ILE A 99 14.36 -10.41 -5.20
C ILE A 99 15.00 -11.55 -4.40
N LEU A 100 15.58 -12.56 -5.06
CA LEU A 100 16.15 -13.74 -4.37
C LEU A 100 17.29 -13.39 -3.38
N PRO A 101 18.32 -12.57 -3.70
CA PRO A 101 19.28 -12.11 -2.70
C PRO A 101 18.66 -11.30 -1.57
N LEU A 102 17.69 -10.43 -1.88
CA LEU A 102 17.02 -9.57 -0.90
C LEU A 102 16.15 -10.41 0.07
N ALA A 103 15.45 -11.43 -0.43
CA ALA A 103 14.68 -12.38 0.36
C ALA A 103 15.51 -13.11 1.43
N ARG A 104 16.78 -13.47 1.12
CA ARG A 104 17.69 -14.02 2.15
C ARG A 104 17.97 -13.02 3.26
N ARG A 105 18.35 -11.79 2.89
CA ARG A 105 18.67 -10.69 3.81
C ARG A 105 17.48 -10.34 4.71
N LEU A 106 16.26 -10.36 4.16
CA LEU A 106 15.00 -10.22 4.90
C LEU A 106 14.78 -11.36 5.88
N LYS A 107 14.95 -12.62 5.44
CA LYS A 107 14.75 -13.80 6.29
C LYS A 107 15.75 -13.86 7.45
N GLU A 108 17.00 -13.49 7.20
CA GLU A 108 18.06 -13.35 8.22
C GLU A 108 17.75 -12.24 9.24
N ALA A 109 17.06 -11.18 8.82
CA ALA A 109 16.61 -10.09 9.68
C ALA A 109 15.27 -10.36 10.38
N GLY A 110 14.60 -11.49 10.09
CA GLY A 110 13.29 -11.84 10.66
C GLY A 110 12.10 -11.13 10.03
N ILE A 111 12.28 -10.49 8.86
CA ILE A 111 11.21 -9.82 8.11
C ILE A 111 10.56 -10.84 7.14
N GLY A 112 9.23 -10.89 7.13
CA GLY A 112 8.42 -11.70 6.21
C GLY A 112 8.45 -11.16 4.77
N ILE A 113 8.12 -12.02 3.81
CA ILE A 113 8.22 -11.71 2.37
C ILE A 113 6.81 -11.60 1.78
N TRP A 114 6.51 -10.44 1.21
CA TRP A 114 5.34 -10.19 0.38
C TRP A 114 5.80 -10.03 -1.07
N VAL A 115 5.42 -10.98 -1.93
CA VAL A 115 5.71 -10.90 -3.38
C VAL A 115 4.52 -10.27 -4.10
N ASP A 116 4.80 -9.26 -4.92
CA ASP A 116 3.80 -8.58 -5.75
C ASP A 116 4.10 -8.81 -7.24
N PHE A 117 3.23 -9.56 -7.92
CA PHE A 117 3.36 -9.83 -9.34
C PHE A 117 2.66 -8.75 -10.16
N HIS A 118 3.42 -7.91 -10.85
CA HIS A 118 2.86 -6.95 -11.81
C HIS A 118 2.38 -7.61 -13.12
N TYR A 119 2.93 -8.77 -13.48
CA TYR A 119 2.74 -9.41 -14.79
C TYR A 119 3.03 -8.47 -15.97
N SER A 120 4.11 -7.70 -15.87
CA SER A 120 4.57 -6.70 -16.85
C SER A 120 6.10 -6.60 -16.81
N ASP A 121 6.70 -5.99 -17.84
CA ASP A 121 8.12 -5.62 -17.87
C ASP A 121 8.39 -4.25 -17.23
N THR A 122 7.35 -3.59 -16.71
CA THR A 122 7.43 -2.25 -16.11
C THR A 122 6.27 -2.04 -15.13
N TRP A 123 6.04 -0.79 -14.72
CA TRP A 123 4.92 -0.38 -13.89
C TRP A 123 3.57 -0.91 -14.41
N ALA A 124 2.82 -1.51 -13.49
CA ALA A 124 1.42 -1.88 -13.66
C ALA A 124 0.62 -1.01 -12.68
N ASP A 125 -0.31 -0.22 -13.21
CA ASP A 125 -1.10 0.80 -12.51
C ASP A 125 -2.52 0.86 -13.14
N PRO A 126 -3.48 1.65 -12.63
CA PRO A 126 -4.85 1.69 -13.16
C PRO A 126 -4.95 2.16 -14.62
N SER A 127 -3.91 2.80 -15.15
CA SER A 127 -3.79 3.29 -16.53
C SER A 127 -2.91 2.41 -17.43
N LYS A 128 -2.09 1.52 -16.86
CA LYS A 128 -1.10 0.69 -17.56
C LYS A 128 -1.12 -0.74 -17.04
N GLN A 129 -1.45 -1.69 -17.90
CA GLN A 129 -1.40 -3.13 -17.61
C GLN A 129 -0.80 -3.86 -18.81
N TYR A 130 0.36 -3.40 -19.27
CA TYR A 130 0.98 -3.89 -20.51
C TYR A 130 1.42 -5.35 -20.38
N LYS A 131 1.13 -6.15 -21.41
CA LYS A 131 1.72 -7.50 -21.53
C LYS A 131 3.25 -7.39 -21.62
N PRO A 132 4.01 -8.30 -20.96
CA PRO A 132 5.43 -8.46 -21.21
C PRO A 132 5.72 -8.73 -22.69
N ALA A 133 6.88 -8.27 -23.17
CA ALA A 133 7.31 -8.48 -24.55
C ALA A 133 7.39 -9.97 -24.93
N ALA A 134 7.83 -10.82 -23.98
CA ALA A 134 7.85 -12.27 -24.14
C ALA A 134 6.46 -12.91 -24.30
N TRP A 135 5.38 -12.19 -23.95
CA TRP A 135 3.99 -12.66 -23.98
C TRP A 135 3.14 -11.93 -25.04
N ALA A 136 3.73 -11.06 -25.85
CA ALA A 136 3.01 -10.19 -26.78
C ALA A 136 2.10 -10.96 -27.76
N ASP A 137 2.62 -12.06 -28.32
CA ASP A 137 1.95 -12.92 -29.31
C ASP A 137 1.14 -14.08 -28.69
N LEU A 138 1.04 -14.17 -27.36
CA LEU A 138 0.25 -15.21 -26.70
C LEU A 138 -1.25 -14.88 -26.76
N ASP A 139 -2.06 -15.89 -27.09
CA ASP A 139 -3.51 -15.84 -26.93
C ASP A 139 -3.92 -15.99 -25.46
N VAL A 140 -5.22 -15.90 -25.17
CA VAL A 140 -5.76 -16.07 -23.81
C VAL A 140 -5.29 -17.37 -23.14
N THR A 141 -5.22 -18.49 -23.86
CA THR A 141 -4.77 -19.77 -23.28
C THR A 141 -3.29 -19.74 -22.95
N GLY A 142 -2.47 -19.17 -23.85
CA GLY A 142 -1.05 -18.94 -23.62
C GLY A 142 -0.78 -18.00 -22.45
N LEU A 143 -1.54 -16.90 -22.33
CA LEU A 143 -1.42 -15.91 -21.24
C LEU A 143 -1.83 -16.51 -19.88
N THR A 144 -2.96 -17.22 -19.79
CA THR A 144 -3.37 -17.92 -18.57
C THR A 144 -2.28 -18.87 -18.09
N ARG A 145 -1.68 -19.64 -19.00
CA ARG A 145 -0.55 -20.51 -18.67
C ARG A 145 0.70 -19.72 -18.26
N ALA A 146 1.03 -18.64 -18.96
CA ALA A 146 2.22 -17.84 -18.67
C ALA A 146 2.15 -17.17 -17.28
N VAL A 147 0.96 -16.73 -16.86
CA VAL A 147 0.69 -16.25 -15.50
C VAL A 147 0.95 -17.36 -14.47
N TYR A 148 0.41 -18.56 -14.68
CA TYR A 148 0.63 -19.71 -13.79
C TYR A 148 2.13 -20.05 -13.70
N ASP A 149 2.77 -20.28 -14.85
CA ASP A 149 4.16 -20.74 -14.95
C ASP A 149 5.12 -19.71 -14.30
N HIS A 150 4.95 -18.40 -14.57
CA HIS A 150 5.78 -17.35 -13.96
C HIS A 150 5.60 -17.25 -12.44
N THR A 151 4.36 -17.32 -11.95
CA THR A 151 4.07 -17.27 -10.51
C THR A 151 4.68 -18.49 -9.79
N ALA A 152 4.56 -19.68 -10.38
CA ALA A 152 5.12 -20.91 -9.85
C ALA A 152 6.65 -20.93 -9.86
N ASP A 153 7.29 -20.38 -10.90
CA ASP A 153 8.75 -20.33 -10.98
C ASP A 153 9.36 -19.44 -9.89
N VAL A 154 8.86 -18.21 -9.74
CA VAL A 154 9.34 -17.22 -8.77
C VAL A 154 9.14 -17.70 -7.33
N LEU A 155 7.92 -18.14 -6.99
CA LEU A 155 7.62 -18.66 -5.65
C LEU A 155 8.35 -19.98 -5.40
N GLY A 156 8.54 -20.79 -6.44
CA GLY A 156 9.29 -22.02 -6.39
C GLY A 156 10.76 -21.76 -6.09
N ALA A 157 11.35 -20.70 -6.66
CA ALA A 157 12.73 -20.31 -6.41
C ALA A 157 12.93 -19.84 -4.97
N LEU A 158 12.04 -18.97 -4.46
CA LEU A 158 12.01 -18.54 -3.06
C LEU A 158 11.87 -19.73 -2.10
N ARG A 159 10.93 -20.66 -2.37
CA ARG A 159 10.75 -21.87 -1.57
C ARG A 159 11.97 -22.80 -1.60
N ARG A 160 12.57 -23.03 -2.78
CA ARG A 160 13.81 -23.83 -2.95
C ARG A 160 15.01 -23.18 -2.22
N GLN A 161 15.02 -21.86 -2.11
CA GLN A 161 16.04 -21.10 -1.38
C GLN A 161 15.90 -21.17 0.15
N GLY A 162 14.74 -21.58 0.66
CA GLY A 162 14.42 -21.55 2.10
C GLY A 162 13.82 -20.23 2.58
N THR A 163 13.39 -19.37 1.65
CA THR A 163 12.83 -18.03 1.86
C THR A 163 11.42 -17.93 1.25
N PRO A 164 10.48 -18.87 1.55
CA PRO A 164 9.15 -18.85 0.96
C PRO A 164 8.41 -17.54 1.31
N ALA A 165 7.54 -17.10 0.39
CA ALA A 165 6.68 -15.95 0.61
C ALA A 165 5.64 -16.22 1.71
N ASP A 166 5.38 -15.22 2.54
CA ASP A 166 4.30 -15.21 3.54
C ASP A 166 3.00 -14.66 2.93
N LEU A 167 3.13 -13.72 1.98
CA LEU A 167 2.06 -13.02 1.27
C LEU A 167 2.32 -13.00 -0.23
N VAL A 168 1.29 -13.21 -1.05
CA VAL A 168 1.36 -13.10 -2.52
C VAL A 168 0.22 -12.24 -3.05
N GLN A 169 0.57 -11.18 -3.76
CA GLN A 169 -0.34 -10.30 -4.48
C GLN A 169 -0.34 -10.68 -5.97
N VAL A 170 -1.53 -11.02 -6.50
CA VAL A 170 -1.73 -11.44 -7.89
C VAL A 170 -2.25 -10.24 -8.68
N GLY A 171 -1.34 -9.54 -9.36
CA GLY A 171 -1.60 -8.29 -10.08
C GLY A 171 -1.44 -7.05 -9.18
N ASN A 172 -0.90 -5.97 -9.73
CA ASN A 172 -0.84 -4.67 -9.07
C ASN A 172 -1.87 -3.69 -9.65
N GLU A 173 -2.65 -3.05 -8.78
CA GLU A 173 -3.66 -2.03 -9.09
C GLU A 173 -4.55 -2.37 -10.31
N ILE A 174 -5.06 -3.61 -10.31
CA ILE A 174 -5.78 -4.26 -11.42
C ILE A 174 -7.23 -3.77 -11.58
N ASN A 175 -7.48 -2.48 -11.34
CA ASN A 175 -8.79 -1.83 -11.44
C ASN A 175 -9.46 -2.12 -12.79
N GLY A 176 -8.67 -2.01 -13.88
CA GLY A 176 -9.10 -2.30 -15.25
C GLY A 176 -8.79 -3.72 -15.75
N GLY A 177 -8.47 -4.66 -14.85
CA GLY A 177 -7.92 -5.98 -15.20
C GLY A 177 -6.39 -5.95 -15.31
N LEU A 178 -5.83 -6.91 -16.05
CA LEU A 178 -4.37 -7.12 -16.23
C LEU A 178 -4.07 -7.62 -17.65
N LEU A 179 -2.82 -7.57 -18.13
CA LEU A 179 -2.42 -8.10 -19.44
C LEU A 179 -3.31 -7.62 -20.60
N TRP A 180 -3.34 -6.30 -20.81
CA TRP A 180 -4.20 -5.66 -21.82
C TRP A 180 -3.67 -5.87 -23.26
N PRO A 181 -4.58 -5.97 -24.25
CA PRO A 181 -6.04 -5.81 -24.15
C PRO A 181 -6.81 -7.05 -23.67
N GLU A 182 -6.22 -8.24 -23.69
CA GLU A 182 -6.94 -9.51 -23.49
C GLU A 182 -7.57 -9.60 -22.10
N GLY A 183 -6.81 -9.39 -21.03
CA GLY A 183 -7.31 -9.44 -19.64
C GLY A 183 -7.84 -8.10 -19.14
N LYS A 184 -8.23 -7.19 -20.04
CA LYS A 184 -8.91 -5.94 -19.68
C LYS A 184 -10.37 -6.24 -19.31
N ASN A 185 -10.87 -5.67 -18.20
CA ASN A 185 -12.22 -5.95 -17.72
C ASN A 185 -13.31 -4.98 -18.25
N TRP A 186 -12.96 -4.05 -19.14
CA TRP A 186 -13.86 -3.03 -19.69
C TRP A 186 -13.57 -2.61 -21.14
N GLY A 187 -14.62 -2.20 -21.84
CA GLY A 187 -14.57 -1.58 -23.17
C GLY A 187 -14.57 -2.56 -24.33
N ASP A 188 -14.81 -2.04 -25.53
CA ASP A 188 -14.83 -2.84 -26.76
C ASP A 188 -13.46 -3.44 -27.08
N GLY A 189 -13.44 -4.68 -27.56
CA GLY A 189 -12.21 -5.42 -27.85
C GLY A 189 -11.45 -5.95 -26.62
N SER A 190 -12.01 -5.80 -25.42
CA SER A 190 -11.51 -6.45 -24.21
C SER A 190 -12.01 -7.90 -24.08
N GLY A 191 -11.29 -8.76 -23.37
CA GLY A 191 -11.76 -10.09 -22.97
C GLY A 191 -12.73 -10.06 -21.77
N GLY A 192 -12.97 -8.88 -21.20
CA GLY A 192 -13.90 -8.67 -20.12
C GLY A 192 -13.50 -9.36 -18.82
N TRP A 193 -14.47 -9.55 -17.93
CA TRP A 193 -14.25 -10.19 -16.65
C TRP A 193 -13.97 -11.70 -16.77
N ASP A 194 -14.41 -12.38 -17.83
CA ASP A 194 -14.12 -13.81 -18.04
C ASP A 194 -12.61 -14.06 -18.17
N VAL A 195 -11.93 -13.30 -19.03
CA VAL A 195 -10.48 -13.42 -19.22
C VAL A 195 -9.72 -12.87 -18.01
N THR A 196 -10.19 -11.76 -17.42
CA THR A 196 -9.61 -11.20 -16.18
C THR A 196 -9.61 -12.25 -15.06
N ALA A 197 -10.76 -12.89 -14.80
CA ALA A 197 -10.90 -13.91 -13.77
C ALA A 197 -10.01 -15.13 -14.05
N ALA A 198 -9.93 -15.60 -15.30
CA ALA A 198 -9.07 -16.73 -15.67
C ALA A 198 -7.58 -16.46 -15.40
N PHE A 199 -7.10 -15.24 -15.65
CA PHE A 199 -5.72 -14.85 -15.34
C PHE A 199 -5.48 -14.77 -13.82
N LEU A 200 -6.42 -14.20 -13.06
CA LEU A 200 -6.30 -14.12 -11.61
C LEU A 200 -6.36 -15.51 -10.96
N GLU A 201 -7.29 -16.38 -11.39
CA GLU A 201 -7.38 -17.77 -10.93
C GLU A 201 -6.08 -18.55 -11.19
N ALA A 202 -5.47 -18.39 -12.36
CA ALA A 202 -4.18 -19.02 -12.66
C ALA A 202 -3.06 -18.60 -11.70
N GLY A 203 -2.94 -17.30 -11.39
CA GLY A 203 -1.94 -16.80 -10.42
C GLY A 203 -2.23 -17.26 -8.98
N LEU A 204 -3.50 -17.26 -8.57
CA LEU A 204 -3.95 -17.74 -7.25
C LEU A 204 -3.66 -19.24 -7.08
N GLN A 205 -3.95 -20.04 -8.11
CA GLN A 205 -3.70 -21.48 -8.12
C GLN A 205 -2.19 -21.79 -8.07
N ALA A 206 -1.38 -21.13 -8.90
CA ALA A 206 0.08 -21.28 -8.89
C ALA A 206 0.71 -20.96 -7.53
N ALA A 207 0.22 -19.92 -6.85
CA ALA A 207 0.68 -19.56 -5.50
C ALA A 207 0.42 -20.67 -4.48
N ARG A 208 -0.78 -21.27 -4.52
CA ARG A 208 -1.24 -22.34 -3.63
C ARG A 208 -0.51 -23.66 -3.86
N ASP A 209 -0.34 -24.05 -5.12
CA ASP A 209 0.37 -25.28 -5.51
C ASP A 209 1.86 -25.21 -5.15
N THR A 210 2.45 -24.03 -5.26
CA THR A 210 3.89 -23.84 -5.08
C THR A 210 4.29 -23.59 -3.62
N THR A 211 3.51 -22.79 -2.90
CA THR A 211 3.80 -22.39 -1.51
C THR A 211 2.61 -22.71 -0.58
N PRO A 212 2.52 -23.96 -0.06
CA PRO A 212 1.42 -24.35 0.81
C PRO A 212 1.30 -23.44 2.04
N ARG A 213 0.08 -22.92 2.26
CA ARG A 213 -0.29 -21.94 3.32
C ARG A 213 0.17 -20.50 3.09
N VAL A 214 0.66 -20.13 1.91
CA VAL A 214 0.78 -18.70 1.55
C VAL A 214 -0.60 -18.06 1.56
N ARG A 215 -0.72 -16.80 2.01
CA ARG A 215 -1.94 -16.03 1.84
C ARG A 215 -1.88 -15.22 0.56
N THR A 216 -2.96 -15.29 -0.19
CA THR A 216 -3.13 -14.63 -1.48
C THR A 216 -3.98 -13.36 -1.36
N MET A 217 -3.74 -12.37 -2.22
CA MET A 217 -4.51 -11.14 -2.25
C MET A 217 -4.67 -10.58 -3.65
N LEU A 218 -5.76 -9.81 -3.85
CA LEU A 218 -6.07 -9.07 -5.06
C LEU A 218 -6.09 -7.57 -4.74
N HIS A 219 -5.46 -6.76 -5.60
CA HIS A 219 -5.10 -5.37 -5.29
C HIS A 219 -5.70 -4.34 -6.27
N ILE A 220 -6.43 -3.34 -5.75
CA ILE A 220 -6.92 -2.20 -6.56
C ILE A 220 -6.66 -0.82 -5.92
N ALA A 221 -6.42 0.20 -6.73
CA ALA A 221 -6.25 1.58 -6.32
C ALA A 221 -7.61 2.27 -6.08
N SER A 222 -8.23 2.04 -4.93
CA SER A 222 -9.57 2.60 -4.62
C SER A 222 -9.86 2.78 -3.12
N GLY A 223 -8.82 3.04 -2.30
CA GLY A 223 -8.90 2.99 -0.83
C GLY A 223 -10.07 3.75 -0.15
N GLY A 224 -10.57 4.83 -0.73
CA GLY A 224 -11.80 5.52 -0.28
C GLY A 224 -12.91 5.67 -1.33
N ASP A 225 -12.78 5.04 -2.50
CA ASP A 225 -13.87 4.93 -3.49
C ASP A 225 -14.60 3.59 -3.31
N ASN A 226 -15.64 3.61 -2.48
CA ASN A 226 -16.44 2.43 -2.21
C ASN A 226 -17.29 1.97 -3.42
N ALA A 227 -17.62 2.85 -4.36
CA ALA A 227 -18.43 2.46 -5.53
C ALA A 227 -17.60 1.62 -6.50
N THR A 228 -16.40 2.09 -6.85
CA THR A 228 -15.43 1.32 -7.66
C THR A 228 -14.99 0.05 -6.94
N SER A 229 -14.71 0.15 -5.63
CA SER A 229 -14.30 -1.01 -4.83
C SER A 229 -15.36 -2.13 -4.81
N ARG A 230 -16.63 -1.78 -4.56
CA ARG A 230 -17.73 -2.75 -4.60
C ARG A 230 -17.91 -3.35 -5.98
N TRP A 231 -17.94 -2.53 -7.04
CA TRP A 231 -18.10 -3.04 -8.40
C TRP A 231 -17.03 -4.10 -8.73
N TRP A 232 -15.77 -3.83 -8.36
CA TRP A 232 -14.66 -4.74 -8.63
C TRP A 232 -14.76 -6.03 -7.81
N PHE A 233 -14.93 -5.93 -6.48
CA PHE A 233 -14.98 -7.10 -5.60
C PHE A 233 -16.31 -7.88 -5.67
N ASP A 234 -17.42 -7.26 -6.06
CA ASP A 234 -18.67 -7.98 -6.37
C ASP A 234 -18.46 -8.90 -7.57
N ASN A 235 -17.75 -8.46 -8.62
CA ASN A 235 -17.39 -9.34 -9.72
C ASN A 235 -16.43 -10.44 -9.26
N ALA A 236 -15.29 -10.07 -8.67
CA ALA A 236 -14.27 -11.02 -8.26
C ALA A 236 -14.79 -12.10 -7.30
N VAL A 237 -15.53 -11.72 -6.26
CA VAL A 237 -16.00 -12.63 -5.19
C VAL A 237 -17.37 -13.23 -5.49
N THR A 238 -18.35 -12.44 -5.95
CA THR A 238 -19.74 -12.91 -6.07
C THR A 238 -20.05 -13.51 -7.44
N THR A 239 -19.57 -12.89 -8.53
CA THR A 239 -19.83 -13.38 -9.89
C THR A 239 -18.91 -14.52 -10.28
N TYR A 240 -17.60 -14.37 -10.06
CA TYR A 240 -16.57 -15.33 -10.51
C TYR A 240 -16.08 -16.27 -9.41
N GLY A 241 -16.39 -16.01 -8.14
CA GLY A 241 -16.02 -16.89 -7.04
C GLY A 241 -14.51 -17.02 -6.80
N LEU A 242 -13.72 -16.02 -7.18
CA LEU A 242 -12.26 -16.06 -7.04
C LEU A 242 -11.87 -16.28 -5.57
N ASP A 243 -11.10 -17.33 -5.35
CA ASP A 243 -10.70 -17.78 -4.03
C ASP A 243 -9.32 -17.20 -3.67
N PHE A 244 -9.36 -16.08 -2.94
CA PHE A 244 -8.20 -15.37 -2.41
C PHE A 244 -8.44 -14.96 -0.94
N ASP A 245 -7.38 -14.75 -0.16
CA ASP A 245 -7.48 -14.58 1.29
C ASP A 245 -7.76 -13.13 1.72
N ILE A 246 -7.11 -12.15 1.10
CA ILE A 246 -7.07 -10.75 1.58
C ILE A 246 -7.50 -9.76 0.47
N ILE A 247 -8.32 -8.78 0.83
CA ILE A 247 -8.62 -7.61 -0.01
C ILE A 247 -7.52 -6.56 0.20
N ALA A 248 -6.77 -6.23 -0.85
CA ALA A 248 -5.72 -5.22 -0.81
C ALA A 248 -6.13 -3.95 -1.56
N GLN A 249 -5.79 -2.78 -1.02
CA GLN A 249 -5.98 -1.50 -1.71
C GLN A 249 -4.87 -0.48 -1.47
N SER A 250 -4.48 0.28 -2.49
CA SER A 250 -3.69 1.50 -2.33
C SER A 250 -4.53 2.59 -1.66
N TYR A 251 -3.93 3.32 -0.74
CA TYR A 251 -4.54 4.48 -0.09
C TYR A 251 -3.57 5.66 0.03
N TYR A 252 -3.67 6.56 -0.95
CA TYR A 252 -3.00 7.84 -1.01
C TYR A 252 -4.06 8.95 -0.86
N PRO A 253 -4.03 9.81 0.18
CA PRO A 253 -5.15 10.71 0.50
C PRO A 253 -5.39 11.78 -0.57
N PHE A 254 -4.34 12.14 -1.31
CA PHE A 254 -4.34 13.10 -2.41
C PHE A 254 -5.02 12.56 -3.69
N TRP A 255 -5.35 11.26 -3.76
CA TRP A 255 -6.08 10.64 -4.88
C TRP A 255 -7.31 9.85 -4.45
N HIS A 256 -7.26 9.15 -3.31
CA HIS A 256 -8.24 8.12 -2.92
C HIS A 256 -9.23 8.58 -1.84
N GLY A 257 -9.37 9.89 -1.62
CA GLY A 257 -10.32 10.47 -0.66
C GLY A 257 -9.81 10.56 0.78
N ASP A 258 -10.62 11.18 1.64
CA ASP A 258 -10.26 11.45 3.03
C ASP A 258 -10.26 10.19 3.92
N LEU A 259 -9.78 10.35 5.16
CA LEU A 259 -9.71 9.26 6.14
C LEU A 259 -11.09 8.68 6.49
N ALA A 260 -12.17 9.47 6.41
CA ALA A 260 -13.51 9.02 6.76
C ALA A 260 -14.13 8.16 5.64
N THR A 261 -13.94 8.54 4.37
CA THR A 261 -14.36 7.70 3.23
C THR A 261 -13.54 6.41 3.16
N ALA A 262 -12.24 6.47 3.44
CA ALA A 262 -11.40 5.27 3.55
C ALA A 262 -11.85 4.34 4.68
N ALA A 263 -12.10 4.87 5.89
CA ALA A 263 -12.60 4.09 7.02
C ALA A 263 -13.93 3.38 6.69
N ALA A 264 -14.86 4.10 6.06
CA ALA A 264 -16.15 3.56 5.64
C ALA A 264 -15.99 2.46 4.57
N ASN A 265 -15.07 2.65 3.62
CA ASN A 265 -14.80 1.68 2.57
C ASN A 265 -14.22 0.38 3.13
N PHE A 266 -13.11 0.43 3.89
CA PHE A 266 -12.51 -0.78 4.49
C PHE A 266 -13.47 -1.52 5.45
N ALA A 267 -14.34 -0.79 6.16
CA ALA A 267 -15.38 -1.39 7.00
C ALA A 267 -16.47 -2.11 6.19
N ASP A 268 -16.90 -1.55 5.04
CA ASP A 268 -17.85 -2.22 4.15
C ASP A 268 -17.23 -3.44 3.48
N LEU A 269 -16.05 -3.32 2.84
CA LEU A 269 -15.42 -4.43 2.10
C LEU A 269 -15.16 -5.65 3.00
N SER A 270 -14.63 -5.42 4.21
CA SER A 270 -14.31 -6.50 5.16
C SER A 270 -15.55 -7.18 5.77
N SER A 271 -16.68 -6.47 5.81
CA SER A 271 -17.97 -7.00 6.26
C SER A 271 -18.68 -7.73 5.11
N ARG A 272 -18.72 -7.12 3.92
CA ARG A 272 -19.46 -7.55 2.72
C ARG A 272 -18.97 -8.89 2.17
N TYR A 273 -17.66 -9.04 2.03
CA TYR A 273 -17.05 -10.24 1.42
C TYR A 273 -16.53 -11.24 2.47
N ASP A 274 -16.79 -10.97 3.75
CA ASP A 274 -16.23 -11.66 4.92
C ASP A 274 -14.68 -11.75 4.98
N LYS A 275 -13.93 -11.12 4.07
CA LYS A 275 -12.46 -11.18 4.00
C LYS A 275 -11.75 -10.14 4.88
N PRO A 276 -10.54 -10.45 5.37
CA PRO A 276 -9.63 -9.42 5.89
C PRO A 276 -9.20 -8.41 4.81
N VAL A 277 -8.80 -7.22 5.25
CA VAL A 277 -8.36 -6.12 4.38
C VAL A 277 -6.95 -5.64 4.76
N VAL A 278 -6.22 -5.07 3.80
CA VAL A 278 -4.89 -4.45 4.01
C VAL A 278 -4.75 -3.20 3.12
N ILE A 279 -4.05 -2.18 3.61
CA ILE A 279 -3.56 -1.09 2.75
C ILE A 279 -2.24 -1.56 2.13
N ALA A 280 -2.25 -1.86 0.82
CA ALA A 280 -1.06 -2.38 0.15
C ALA A 280 -0.05 -1.31 -0.23
N GLU A 281 -0.51 -0.07 -0.43
CA GLU A 281 0.37 1.07 -0.67
C GLU A 281 -0.14 2.31 0.06
N THR A 282 0.77 3.04 0.70
CA THR A 282 0.57 4.41 1.16
C THR A 282 1.94 5.07 1.31
N ALA A 283 2.01 6.39 1.14
CA ALA A 283 3.20 7.18 1.43
C ALA A 283 2.80 8.65 1.63
N TYR A 284 3.72 9.46 2.16
CA TYR A 284 3.46 10.85 2.50
C TYR A 284 4.75 11.68 2.60
N PRO A 285 4.77 12.94 2.14
CA PRO A 285 5.98 13.75 2.13
C PRO A 285 6.50 14.07 3.52
N PHE A 286 7.81 13.90 3.73
CA PHE A 286 8.51 14.52 4.86
C PHE A 286 9.02 15.93 4.54
N THR A 287 8.98 16.35 3.27
CA THR A 287 9.29 17.70 2.80
C THR A 287 8.62 17.94 1.44
N LEU A 288 8.54 19.19 0.98
CA LEU A 288 8.15 19.56 -0.39
C LEU A 288 9.35 19.95 -1.27
N ARG A 289 10.57 19.68 -0.77
CA ARG A 289 11.82 19.83 -1.52
C ARG A 289 12.12 18.55 -2.28
N SER A 290 12.96 18.67 -3.31
CA SER A 290 13.59 17.60 -4.08
C SER A 290 15.13 17.73 -3.96
N GLU A 291 15.88 16.64 -4.13
CA GLU A 291 17.34 16.64 -4.33
C GLU A 291 17.74 16.64 -5.82
N ASP A 292 16.84 16.22 -6.73
CA ASP A 292 17.09 16.17 -8.16
C ASP A 292 16.38 17.28 -8.97
N ALA A 293 16.21 17.08 -10.28
CA ALA A 293 15.55 18.03 -11.20
C ALA A 293 14.19 17.54 -11.69
N THR A 294 13.80 16.33 -11.30
CA THR A 294 12.49 15.72 -11.56
C THR A 294 11.52 16.20 -10.49
N ASN A 295 10.27 16.41 -10.90
CA ASN A 295 9.28 17.00 -10.03
C ASN A 295 8.57 15.92 -9.19
N ASP A 296 8.76 15.96 -7.86
CA ASP A 296 8.07 15.10 -6.90
C ASP A 296 6.54 15.09 -7.07
N ILE A 297 5.92 13.94 -6.76
CA ILE A 297 4.45 13.77 -6.77
C ILE A 297 3.76 14.75 -5.81
N LEU A 298 4.36 15.06 -4.66
CA LEU A 298 3.92 16.13 -3.75
C LEU A 298 5.01 17.19 -3.61
N ASN A 299 4.77 18.36 -4.21
CA ASN A 299 5.69 19.49 -4.25
C ASN A 299 5.07 20.81 -3.75
N SER A 300 3.79 20.79 -3.35
CA SER A 300 3.04 21.99 -2.96
C SER A 300 2.10 21.75 -1.77
N GLU A 301 1.96 22.78 -0.92
CA GLU A 301 1.05 22.77 0.24
C GLU A 301 -0.40 22.45 -0.14
N SER A 302 -0.83 22.81 -1.36
CA SER A 302 -2.17 22.50 -1.90
C SER A 302 -2.46 21.02 -2.15
N GLN A 303 -1.44 20.16 -2.15
CA GLN A 303 -1.60 18.71 -2.27
C GLN A 303 -1.64 18.00 -0.91
N LEU A 304 -1.37 18.73 0.18
CA LEU A 304 -1.32 18.15 1.52
C LEU A 304 -2.71 17.95 2.11
N THR A 305 -2.81 16.93 2.95
CA THR A 305 -3.99 16.62 3.76
C THR A 305 -4.01 17.50 4.99
N GLU A 306 -5.15 18.11 5.30
CA GLU A 306 -5.30 18.99 6.46
C GLU A 306 -4.87 18.29 7.77
N GLY A 307 -4.03 18.97 8.55
CA GLY A 307 -3.43 18.42 9.77
C GLY A 307 -2.12 17.65 9.58
N PHE A 308 -1.70 17.36 8.35
CA PHE A 308 -0.49 16.60 8.04
C PHE A 308 0.48 17.42 7.16
N PRO A 309 1.27 18.35 7.75
CA PRO A 309 2.23 19.16 7.00
C PRO A 309 3.43 18.34 6.53
N ALA A 310 4.01 18.68 5.39
CA ALA A 310 5.18 18.01 4.80
C ALA A 310 6.45 18.24 5.64
N THR A 311 6.56 17.43 6.69
CA THR A 311 7.61 17.47 7.72
C THR A 311 7.83 16.04 8.23
N PRO A 312 9.02 15.71 8.78
CA PRO A 312 9.26 14.41 9.43
C PRO A 312 8.21 14.01 10.48
N ALA A 313 7.68 15.00 11.21
CA ALA A 313 6.63 14.80 12.21
C ALA A 313 5.24 14.60 11.58
N GLY A 314 4.92 15.31 10.50
CA GLY A 314 3.66 15.18 9.77
C GLY A 314 3.56 13.86 8.99
N GLN A 315 4.65 13.41 8.35
CA GLN A 315 4.75 12.06 7.77
C GLN A 315 4.50 10.97 8.82
N ALA A 316 5.12 11.10 10.00
CA ALA A 316 4.90 10.18 11.12
C ALA A 316 3.47 10.24 11.69
N ALA A 317 2.83 11.43 11.68
CA ALA A 317 1.43 11.59 12.07
C ALA A 317 0.49 10.94 11.04
N TRP A 318 0.73 11.13 9.75
CA TRP A 318 -0.02 10.49 8.66
C TRP A 318 0.01 8.97 8.80
N LEU A 319 1.20 8.40 8.96
CA LEU A 319 1.33 6.95 9.04
C LEU A 319 0.64 6.36 10.28
N ARG A 320 0.57 7.12 11.39
CA ARG A 320 -0.25 6.75 12.54
C ARG A 320 -1.74 6.76 12.21
N ALA A 321 -2.23 7.75 11.46
CA ALA A 321 -3.62 7.78 11.02
C ALA A 321 -3.98 6.59 10.12
N VAL A 322 -3.09 6.19 9.19
CA VAL A 322 -3.23 4.97 8.38
C VAL A 322 -3.26 3.71 9.25
N ALA A 323 -2.40 3.63 10.26
CA ALA A 323 -2.39 2.52 11.21
C ALA A 323 -3.67 2.47 12.07
N ASP A 324 -4.21 3.63 12.47
CA ASP A 324 -5.47 3.74 13.18
C ASP A 324 -6.67 3.35 12.28
N LEU A 325 -6.68 3.70 10.98
CA LEU A 325 -7.70 3.22 10.03
C LEU A 325 -7.81 1.69 10.06
N GLN A 326 -6.69 1.00 9.87
CA GLN A 326 -6.63 -0.45 9.82
C GLN A 326 -6.95 -1.10 11.18
N ALA A 327 -6.44 -0.54 12.27
CA ALA A 327 -6.74 -1.05 13.61
C ALA A 327 -8.21 -0.86 14.04
N ASN A 328 -8.94 0.04 13.40
CA ASN A 328 -10.34 0.32 13.65
C ASN A 328 -11.31 -0.41 12.68
N VAL A 329 -10.80 -1.19 11.71
CA VAL A 329 -11.64 -2.03 10.86
C VAL A 329 -12.43 -3.02 11.73
N PRO A 330 -13.77 -3.12 11.57
CA PRO A 330 -14.62 -3.98 12.40
C PRO A 330 -14.13 -5.42 12.52
N ASN A 331 -14.44 -6.03 13.66
CA ASN A 331 -14.11 -7.43 13.99
C ASN A 331 -12.61 -7.77 13.96
N GLY A 332 -11.71 -6.78 13.84
CA GLY A 332 -10.26 -7.01 13.76
C GLY A 332 -9.81 -7.51 12.39
N LYS A 333 -10.54 -7.16 11.32
CA LYS A 333 -10.26 -7.61 9.95
C LYS A 333 -9.24 -6.75 9.19
N GLY A 334 -8.87 -5.59 9.71
CA GLY A 334 -7.76 -4.80 9.17
C GLY A 334 -6.44 -5.42 9.61
N LEU A 335 -5.72 -6.00 8.65
CA LEU A 335 -4.43 -6.64 8.91
C LEU A 335 -3.31 -5.63 9.10
N GLY A 336 -3.45 -4.45 8.47
CA GLY A 336 -2.49 -3.36 8.57
C GLY A 336 -2.17 -2.74 7.21
N TYR A 337 -0.93 -2.31 7.05
CA TYR A 337 -0.53 -1.40 5.98
C TYR A 337 0.91 -1.65 5.52
N CYS A 338 1.21 -1.30 4.28
CA CYS A 338 2.55 -1.28 3.72
C CYS A 338 2.90 0.13 3.23
N TYR A 339 4.00 0.68 3.75
CA TYR A 339 4.55 1.95 3.27
C TYR A 339 5.25 1.72 1.95
N TRP A 340 4.94 2.48 0.92
CA TRP A 340 5.43 2.23 -0.43
C TRP A 340 6.77 2.93 -0.69
N GLU A 341 7.69 2.22 -1.34
CA GLU A 341 9.08 2.60 -1.65
C GLU A 341 9.80 3.39 -0.55
N GLY A 342 9.65 2.95 0.71
CA GLY A 342 10.14 3.68 1.88
C GLY A 342 11.67 3.81 1.99
N VAL A 343 12.43 3.24 1.06
CA VAL A 343 13.89 3.28 0.97
C VAL A 343 14.42 3.88 -0.33
N TRP A 344 13.55 4.38 -1.21
CA TRP A 344 13.95 4.92 -2.52
C TRP A 344 14.50 6.34 -2.37
N THR A 345 15.77 6.45 -1.97
CA THR A 345 16.48 7.73 -1.96
C THR A 345 16.86 8.14 -3.38
N TYR A 346 17.10 9.42 -3.65
CA TYR A 346 17.60 9.81 -4.96
C TYR A 346 19.06 9.39 -5.15
N ARG A 347 19.34 8.66 -6.23
CA ARG A 347 20.68 8.45 -6.77
C ARG A 347 20.63 8.54 -8.30
N GLU A 348 21.69 9.05 -8.89
CA GLU A 348 21.83 9.11 -10.36
C GLU A 348 21.66 7.71 -10.98
N GLY A 349 20.82 7.59 -12.01
CA GLY A 349 20.46 6.31 -12.62
C GLY A 349 19.37 5.51 -11.88
N ASN A 350 19.01 5.85 -10.64
CA ASN A 350 17.96 5.17 -9.86
C ASN A 350 16.58 5.86 -10.02
N GLY A 351 16.20 6.15 -11.26
CA GLY A 351 14.95 6.83 -11.58
C GLY A 351 13.75 5.91 -11.85
N TRP A 352 12.58 6.55 -12.00
CA TRP A 352 11.27 5.95 -12.31
C TRP A 352 11.23 5.02 -13.51
N ASP A 353 11.83 5.42 -14.63
CA ASP A 353 11.72 4.69 -15.90
C ASP A 353 12.84 3.65 -16.02
N PRO A 354 12.55 2.33 -16.08
CA PRO A 354 13.59 1.32 -16.30
C PRO A 354 14.29 1.43 -17.67
N ALA A 355 13.72 2.15 -18.64
CA ALA A 355 14.33 2.40 -19.94
C ALA A 355 15.09 3.74 -20.05
N ASP A 356 14.91 4.67 -19.09
CA ASP A 356 15.59 5.96 -19.06
C ASP A 356 16.26 6.23 -17.69
N PRO A 357 17.59 6.04 -17.55
CA PRO A 357 18.30 6.32 -16.30
C PRO A 357 18.31 7.80 -15.92
N THR A 358 17.89 8.71 -16.81
CA THR A 358 17.80 10.15 -16.54
C THR A 358 16.43 10.61 -16.03
N SER A 359 15.46 9.71 -15.87
CA SER A 359 14.09 10.07 -15.48
C SER A 359 13.94 10.71 -14.10
N GLY A 360 14.95 10.59 -13.22
CA GLY A 360 14.92 11.03 -11.82
C GLY A 360 13.91 10.28 -10.95
N ASN A 361 13.81 10.65 -9.68
CA ASN A 361 12.98 10.00 -8.67
C ASN A 361 11.90 10.96 -8.13
N ALA A 362 10.67 10.85 -8.64
CA ALA A 362 9.54 11.68 -8.22
C ALA A 362 8.92 11.31 -6.84
N TRP A 363 9.57 10.44 -6.07
CA TRP A 363 9.11 9.95 -4.77
C TRP A 363 10.17 10.05 -3.67
N GLU A 364 11.32 10.67 -3.93
CA GLU A 364 12.41 10.80 -2.97
C GLU A 364 11.95 11.50 -1.68
N ASN A 365 11.11 12.53 -1.79
CA ASN A 365 10.62 13.30 -0.65
C ASN A 365 9.49 12.60 0.13
N LEU A 366 9.05 11.43 -0.35
CA LEU A 366 8.13 10.50 0.30
C LEU A 366 8.88 9.33 0.98
N ALA A 367 10.21 9.21 0.87
CA ALA A 367 10.95 8.12 1.51
C ALA A 367 10.88 8.17 3.06
N LEU A 368 11.24 7.07 3.73
CA LEU A 368 11.42 6.99 5.19
C LEU A 368 12.84 7.34 5.64
N PHE A 369 13.64 7.91 4.74
CA PHE A 369 14.98 8.42 4.97
C PHE A 369 15.08 9.85 4.45
N ASP A 370 15.75 10.74 5.18
CA ASP A 370 16.01 12.11 4.72
C ASP A 370 17.12 12.19 3.67
N PHE A 371 17.28 13.39 3.11
CA PHE A 371 18.32 13.79 2.16
C PHE A 371 19.75 13.73 2.75
N GLU A 372 19.89 13.47 4.05
CA GLU A 372 21.17 13.13 4.69
C GLU A 372 21.33 11.62 4.97
N ASP A 373 20.53 10.78 4.29
CA ASP A 373 20.41 9.32 4.39
C ASP A 373 19.88 8.78 5.74
N ARG A 374 19.22 9.58 6.57
CA ARG A 374 18.86 9.19 7.95
C ARG A 374 17.41 8.76 8.07
N ALA A 375 17.19 7.63 8.73
CA ALA A 375 15.86 7.14 9.04
C ALA A 375 15.00 8.16 9.78
N LEU A 376 13.82 8.43 9.24
CA LEU A 376 12.86 9.42 9.72
C LEU A 376 11.95 8.85 10.84
N PRO A 377 11.32 9.71 11.68
CA PRO A 377 10.43 9.27 12.76
C PRO A 377 9.21 8.46 12.29
N ALA A 378 8.84 8.56 11.01
CA ALA A 378 7.78 7.75 10.43
C ALA A 378 8.14 6.26 10.41
N LEU A 379 9.42 5.88 10.34
CA LEU A 379 9.84 4.49 10.39
C LEU A 379 9.58 3.84 11.77
N ASP A 380 9.78 4.59 12.86
CA ASP A 380 9.43 4.13 14.21
C ASP A 380 7.91 3.96 14.37
N VAL A 381 7.10 4.79 13.71
CA VAL A 381 5.64 4.61 13.64
C VAL A 381 5.29 3.39 12.80
N LEU A 382 5.95 3.18 11.67
CA LEU A 382 5.71 2.06 10.77
C LEU A 382 5.81 0.73 11.52
N GLY A 383 6.97 0.45 12.14
CA GLY A 383 7.20 -0.83 12.79
C GLY A 383 6.80 -0.91 14.26
N GLY A 384 6.73 0.22 14.97
CA GLY A 384 6.44 0.29 16.40
C GLY A 384 4.96 0.45 16.77
N TYR A 385 4.06 0.67 15.80
CA TYR A 385 2.64 0.92 16.08
C TYR A 385 1.99 -0.23 16.88
N ARG A 386 1.66 0.06 18.14
CA ARG A 386 1.05 -0.87 19.11
C ARG A 386 1.81 -2.21 19.20
N ALA A 387 3.14 -2.17 19.07
CA ALA A 387 3.99 -3.31 19.34
C ALA A 387 3.88 -3.75 20.82
N PRO A 388 4.00 -5.06 21.12
CA PRO A 388 3.85 -5.63 22.47
C PRO A 388 5.03 -5.32 23.41
#